data_AF-A0A1Q2ZZI7-F1
#
_entry.id   AF-A0A1Q2ZZI7-F1
#
_cell.length_a   1.000
_cell.length_b   1.000
_cell.length_c   1.000
_cell.angle_alpha   90.00
_cell.angle_beta   90.00
_cell.angle_gamma   90.00
#
_symmetry.space_group_name_H-M   'P 1'
#
loop_
_entity.id
_entity.type
_entity.pdbx_description
1 polymer ?
#
loop_
_entity_poly.entity_id
_entity_poly.type
_entity_poly.pdbx_seq_one_letter_code
_entity_poly.pdbx_strand_id
1 'polypeptide(L)'
;MDSKQNVNIPLPENVELLSSGEILGLLKEHRNQLQSYVTKFHPQDELKQEVNELRSQLQSLESKFQGLEDERSNTQRQLEECRIMEAQYVKLWQDLRQRIMEKYHDDALKKQLEVQIQHLDDASGKLEMDMGKYEGLDEFLNDYIGTRTQYHLKREKLTTWIQQGELKM
;
A
#
# COMPACT_ATOMS: atom_id res chain seq x y z
N MET A 1 -16.89 -52.56 26.13
CA MET A 1 -17.28 -53.97 26.35
C MET A 1 -18.59 -54.13 25.62
N ASP A 2 -18.50 -54.27 24.30
CA ASP A 2 -19.68 -54.16 23.44
C ASP A 2 -20.29 -55.54 23.27
N SER A 3 -21.37 -55.76 24.00
CA SER A 3 -22.27 -56.89 23.84
C SER A 3 -22.74 -56.92 22.38
N LYS A 4 -22.12 -57.76 21.54
CA LYS A 4 -22.62 -58.06 20.20
C LYS A 4 -23.98 -58.72 20.38
N GLN A 5 -25.04 -57.92 20.30
CA GLN A 5 -26.38 -58.44 20.10
C GLN A 5 -26.34 -59.23 18.80
N ASN A 6 -26.50 -60.56 18.89
CA ASN A 6 -26.69 -61.42 17.73
C ASN A 6 -28.09 -61.14 17.17
N VAL A 7 -28.21 -60.03 16.43
CA VAL A 7 -29.42 -59.69 15.70
C VAL A 7 -29.42 -60.56 14.45
N ASN A 8 -30.34 -61.53 14.38
CA ASN A 8 -30.54 -62.33 13.18
C ASN A 8 -31.06 -61.42 12.07
N ILE A 9 -30.31 -61.35 10.96
CA ILE A 9 -30.73 -60.64 9.75
C ILE A 9 -31.86 -61.46 9.11
N PRO A 10 -32.98 -60.83 8.70
CA PRO A 10 -34.06 -61.55 8.05
C PRO A 10 -33.56 -62.20 6.76
N LEU A 11 -34.00 -63.43 6.53
CA LEU A 11 -33.65 -64.20 5.34
C LEU A 11 -34.47 -63.71 4.13
N PRO A 12 -33.99 -63.95 2.90
CA PRO A 12 -34.77 -63.67 1.69
C PRO A 12 -36.14 -64.34 1.69
N GLU A 13 -37.12 -63.80 1.00
CA GLU A 13 -38.42 -64.45 0.87
C GLU A 13 -38.26 -65.83 0.19
N ASN A 14 -39.04 -66.83 0.62
CA ASN A 14 -39.09 -68.19 0.07
C ASN A 14 -37.89 -69.11 0.35
N VAL A 15 -37.02 -68.85 1.33
CA VAL A 15 -35.89 -69.78 1.65
C VAL A 15 -36.38 -71.19 2.02
N GLU A 16 -37.58 -71.29 2.60
CA GLU A 16 -38.22 -72.56 2.98
C GLU A 16 -38.62 -73.42 1.77
N LEU A 17 -38.66 -72.85 0.55
CA LEU A 17 -39.00 -73.55 -0.69
C LEU A 17 -37.76 -74.12 -1.41
N LEU A 18 -36.54 -73.82 -0.93
CA LEU A 18 -35.31 -74.31 -1.55
C LEU A 18 -34.91 -75.69 -1.01
N SER A 19 -34.44 -76.54 -1.92
CA SER A 19 -33.82 -77.82 -1.59
C SER A 19 -32.47 -77.60 -0.88
N SER A 20 -32.07 -78.52 0.00
CA SER A 20 -30.79 -78.46 0.73
C SER A 20 -29.56 -78.35 -0.20
N GLY A 21 -29.67 -78.86 -1.43
CA GLY A 21 -28.64 -78.71 -2.46
C GLY A 21 -28.52 -77.28 -3.00
N GLU A 22 -29.64 -76.57 -3.13
CA GLU A 22 -29.68 -75.19 -3.63
C GLU A 22 -29.21 -74.20 -2.55
N ILE A 23 -29.49 -74.49 -1.28
CA ILE A 23 -28.94 -73.73 -0.13
C ILE A 23 -27.41 -73.86 -0.08
N LEU A 24 -26.87 -75.06 -0.33
CA LEU A 24 -25.43 -75.28 -0.42
C LEU A 24 -24.81 -74.58 -1.63
N GLY A 25 -25.52 -74.56 -2.78
CA GLY A 25 -25.13 -73.77 -3.95
C GLY A 25 -25.12 -72.26 -3.66
N LEU A 26 -26.12 -71.76 -2.95
CA LEU A 26 -26.19 -70.35 -2.54
C LEU A 26 -25.00 -69.95 -1.64
N LEU A 27 -24.61 -70.83 -0.73
CA LEU A 27 -23.50 -70.62 0.20
C LEU A 27 -22.11 -70.71 -0.47
N LYS A 28 -21.94 -71.61 -1.45
CA LYS A 28 -20.64 -71.88 -2.09
C LYS A 28 -20.42 -71.09 -3.37
N GLU A 29 -21.43 -70.98 -4.22
CA GLU A 29 -21.35 -70.41 -5.57
C GLU A 29 -21.87 -68.97 -5.63
N HIS A 30 -22.87 -68.63 -4.81
CA HIS A 30 -23.53 -67.30 -4.83
C HIS A 30 -23.27 -66.44 -3.59
N ARG A 31 -22.11 -66.61 -2.95
CA ARG A 31 -21.68 -65.82 -1.77
C ARG A 31 -21.71 -64.30 -2.00
N ASN A 32 -21.39 -63.83 -3.20
CA ASN A 32 -21.42 -62.41 -3.55
C ASN A 32 -22.83 -61.83 -3.52
N GLN A 33 -23.86 -62.61 -3.86
CA GLN A 33 -25.25 -62.18 -3.82
C GLN A 33 -25.76 -62.09 -2.37
N LEU A 34 -25.33 -63.01 -1.51
CA LEU A 34 -25.56 -62.93 -0.07
C LEU A 34 -24.87 -61.70 0.54
N GLN A 35 -23.66 -61.36 0.10
CA GLN A 35 -22.96 -60.16 0.55
C GLN A 35 -23.71 -58.88 0.14
N SER A 36 -24.17 -58.79 -1.12
CA SER A 36 -25.03 -57.69 -1.58
C SER A 36 -26.38 -57.64 -0.84
N TYR A 37 -26.95 -58.79 -0.48
CA TYR A 37 -28.17 -58.84 0.33
C TYR A 37 -27.95 -58.26 1.73
N VAL A 38 -26.86 -58.64 2.39
CA VAL A 38 -26.49 -58.12 3.72
C VAL A 38 -26.27 -56.60 3.69
N THR A 39 -25.73 -56.04 2.60
CA THR A 39 -25.55 -54.57 2.48
C THR A 39 -26.87 -53.78 2.49
N LYS A 40 -28.02 -54.41 2.18
CA LYS A 40 -29.34 -53.75 2.27
C LYS A 40 -29.75 -53.44 3.71
N PHE A 41 -29.21 -54.18 4.68
CA PHE A 41 -29.49 -54.00 6.11
C PHE A 41 -28.53 -53.03 6.79
N HIS A 42 -27.60 -52.46 6.03
CA HIS A 42 -26.70 -51.40 6.48
C HIS A 42 -26.93 -50.16 5.61
N PRO A 43 -28.06 -49.44 5.78
CA PRO A 43 -28.37 -48.28 4.96
C PRO A 43 -27.29 -47.22 5.19
N GLN A 44 -26.50 -46.95 4.15
CA GLN A 44 -25.50 -45.88 4.15
C GLN A 44 -26.09 -44.53 3.76
N ASP A 45 -27.42 -44.41 3.71
CA ASP A 45 -28.08 -43.25 3.12
C ASP A 45 -27.93 -41.99 3.99
N GLU A 46 -27.95 -42.14 5.32
CA GLU A 46 -27.63 -41.03 6.25
C GLU A 46 -26.17 -40.57 6.07
N LEU A 47 -25.22 -41.50 6.03
CA LEU A 47 -23.81 -41.19 5.79
C LEU A 47 -23.59 -40.52 4.42
N LYS A 48 -24.31 -40.97 3.37
CA LYS A 48 -24.26 -40.33 2.04
C LYS A 48 -24.85 -38.91 2.07
N GLN A 49 -25.91 -38.68 2.84
CA GLN A 49 -26.47 -37.35 3.02
C GLN A 49 -25.48 -36.43 3.72
N GLU A 50 -24.87 -36.85 4.84
CA GLU A 50 -23.85 -36.07 5.54
C GLU A 50 -22.64 -35.77 4.64
N VAL A 51 -22.16 -36.74 3.87
CA VAL A 51 -21.05 -36.55 2.92
C VAL A 51 -21.43 -35.55 1.82
N ASN A 52 -22.66 -35.60 1.32
CA ASN A 52 -23.13 -34.66 0.29
C ASN A 52 -23.31 -33.23 0.85
N GLU A 53 -23.76 -33.09 2.10
CA GLU A 53 -23.85 -31.80 2.78
C GLU A 53 -22.46 -31.19 2.99
N LEU A 54 -21.51 -31.97 3.52
CA LEU A 54 -20.12 -31.54 3.69
C LEU A 54 -19.48 -31.15 2.35
N ARG A 55 -19.74 -31.91 1.28
CA ARG A 55 -19.28 -31.58 -0.07
C ARG A 55 -19.86 -30.24 -0.56
N SER A 56 -21.13 -29.99 -0.29
CA SER A 56 -21.80 -28.74 -0.66
C SER A 56 -21.23 -27.55 0.13
N GLN A 57 -20.95 -27.74 1.42
CA GLN A 57 -20.29 -26.74 2.25
C GLN A 57 -18.88 -26.42 1.77
N LEU A 58 -18.09 -27.43 1.39
CA LEU A 58 -16.76 -27.25 0.82
C LEU A 58 -16.80 -26.47 -0.49
N GLN A 59 -17.74 -26.79 -1.39
CA GLN A 59 -17.92 -26.02 -2.64
C GLN A 59 -18.31 -24.57 -2.39
N SER A 60 -19.19 -24.31 -1.41
CA SER A 60 -19.54 -22.95 -1.01
C SER A 60 -18.31 -22.21 -0.46
N LEU A 61 -17.48 -22.89 0.32
CA LEU A 61 -16.26 -22.32 0.88
C LEU A 61 -15.24 -21.99 -0.20
N GLU A 62 -15.01 -22.89 -1.16
CA GLU A 62 -14.16 -22.66 -2.33
C GLU A 62 -14.62 -21.42 -3.12
N SER A 63 -15.93 -21.30 -3.38
CA SER A 63 -16.47 -20.13 -4.07
C SER A 63 -16.26 -18.83 -3.29
N LYS A 64 -16.39 -18.85 -1.96
CA LYS A 64 -16.11 -17.68 -1.11
C LYS A 64 -14.63 -17.30 -1.14
N PHE A 65 -13.72 -18.27 -1.07
CA PHE A 65 -12.28 -18.00 -1.16
C PHE A 65 -11.90 -17.42 -2.51
N GLN A 66 -12.53 -17.88 -3.59
CA GLN A 66 -12.28 -17.34 -4.91
C GLN A 66 -12.73 -15.88 -5.03
N GLY A 67 -13.93 -15.56 -4.52
CA GLY A 67 -14.39 -14.17 -4.45
C GLY A 67 -13.49 -13.29 -3.57
N LEU A 68 -13.02 -13.82 -2.44
CA LEU A 68 -12.09 -13.10 -1.56
C LEU A 68 -10.74 -12.81 -2.24
N GLU A 69 -10.23 -13.74 -3.03
CA GLU A 69 -8.97 -13.55 -3.76
C GLU A 69 -9.11 -12.50 -4.87
N ASP A 70 -10.27 -12.44 -5.53
CA ASP A 70 -10.59 -11.39 -6.49
C ASP A 70 -10.69 -10.01 -5.83
N GLU A 71 -11.38 -9.92 -4.69
CA GLU A 71 -11.48 -8.69 -3.89
C GLU A 71 -10.09 -8.23 -3.41
N ARG A 72 -9.30 -9.16 -2.85
CA ARG A 72 -7.92 -8.90 -2.42
C ARG A 72 -7.06 -8.38 -3.56
N SER A 73 -7.15 -9.01 -4.73
CA SER A 73 -6.39 -8.59 -5.93
C SER A 73 -6.79 -7.18 -6.37
N ASN A 74 -8.07 -6.84 -6.30
CA ASN A 74 -8.55 -5.51 -6.62
C ASN A 74 -8.09 -4.46 -5.60
N THR A 75 -8.19 -4.74 -4.30
CA THR A 75 -7.69 -3.85 -3.24
C THR A 75 -6.19 -3.65 -3.34
N GLN A 76 -5.43 -4.70 -3.67
CA GLN A 76 -3.98 -4.59 -3.87
C GLN A 76 -3.64 -3.67 -5.04
N ARG A 77 -4.42 -3.71 -6.13
CA ARG A 77 -4.26 -2.78 -7.25
C ARG A 77 -4.53 -1.34 -6.84
N GLN A 78 -5.65 -1.09 -6.15
CA GLN A 78 -6.00 0.24 -5.66
C GLN A 78 -4.95 0.80 -4.69
N LEU A 79 -4.38 -0.06 -3.83
CA LEU A 79 -3.34 0.34 -2.90
C LEU A 79 -2.05 0.74 -3.64
N GLU A 80 -1.71 0.05 -4.72
CA GLU A 80 -0.56 0.42 -5.54
C GLU A 80 -0.78 1.75 -6.27
N GLU A 81 -1.99 2.00 -6.79
CA GLU A 81 -2.36 3.29 -7.36
C GLU A 81 -2.24 4.43 -6.34
N CYS A 82 -2.72 4.20 -5.11
CA CYS A 82 -2.58 5.16 -4.01
C CYS A 82 -1.10 5.45 -3.69
N ARG A 83 -0.24 4.44 -3.67
CA ARG A 83 1.21 4.63 -3.46
C ARG A 83 1.86 5.46 -4.56
N ILE A 84 1.47 5.23 -5.82
CA ILE A 84 1.94 6.03 -6.94
C ILE A 84 1.52 7.49 -6.76
N MET A 85 0.26 7.72 -6.38
CA MET A 85 -0.27 9.07 -6.13
C MET A 85 0.44 9.76 -4.96
N GLU A 86 0.72 9.03 -3.87
CA GLU A 86 1.49 9.54 -2.74
C GLU A 86 2.90 9.95 -3.17
N ALA A 87 3.60 9.14 -3.96
CA ALA A 87 4.92 9.47 -4.47
C ALA A 87 4.90 10.74 -5.35
N GLN A 88 3.87 10.90 -6.19
CA GLN A 88 3.68 12.12 -6.99
C GLN A 88 3.41 13.34 -6.11
N TYR A 89 2.58 13.20 -5.08
CA TYR A 89 2.30 14.26 -4.13
C TYR A 89 3.56 14.70 -3.38
N VAL A 90 4.33 13.75 -2.84
CA VAL A 90 5.58 14.03 -2.13
C VAL A 90 6.56 14.78 -3.05
N LYS A 91 6.68 14.36 -4.31
CA LYS A 91 7.53 15.04 -5.27
C LYS A 91 7.09 16.49 -5.50
N LEU A 92 5.80 16.72 -5.78
CA LEU A 92 5.28 18.08 -5.98
C LEU A 92 5.47 18.96 -4.74
N TRP A 93 5.27 18.39 -3.55
CA TRP A 93 5.51 19.09 -2.30
C TRP A 93 6.98 19.43 -2.09
N GLN A 94 7.90 18.51 -2.39
CA GLN A 94 9.34 18.75 -2.32
C GLN A 94 9.77 19.86 -3.30
N ASP A 95 9.32 19.79 -4.56
CA ASP A 95 9.61 20.79 -5.57
C ASP A 95 9.09 22.18 -5.16
N LEU A 96 7.87 22.24 -4.63
CA LEU A 96 7.29 23.49 -4.11
C LEU A 96 8.08 24.02 -2.92
N ARG A 97 8.38 23.16 -1.95
CA ARG A 97 9.13 23.52 -0.76
C ARG A 97 10.52 24.03 -1.12
N GLN A 98 11.20 23.39 -2.08
CA GLN A 98 12.49 23.84 -2.57
C GLN A 98 12.39 25.24 -3.20
N ARG A 99 11.39 25.49 -4.06
CA ARG A 99 11.17 26.83 -4.63
C ARG A 99 10.91 27.89 -3.57
N ILE A 100 10.13 27.55 -2.54
CA ILE A 100 9.89 28.44 -1.40
C ILE A 100 11.21 28.69 -0.68
N MET A 101 11.93 27.65 -0.29
CA MET A 101 13.18 27.75 0.46
C MET A 101 14.28 28.51 -0.29
N GLU A 102 14.34 28.41 -1.61
CA GLU A 102 15.37 29.09 -2.42
C GLU A 102 15.04 30.55 -2.75
N LYS A 103 13.76 30.91 -2.90
CA LYS A 103 13.37 32.23 -3.45
C LYS A 103 12.51 33.08 -2.54
N TYR A 104 11.71 32.47 -1.68
CA TYR A 104 10.66 33.16 -0.93
C TYR A 104 10.82 33.04 0.58
N HIS A 105 11.62 32.09 1.03
CA HIS A 105 11.91 31.90 2.44
C HIS A 105 12.75 33.06 2.96
N ASP A 106 12.46 33.45 4.19
CA ASP A 106 13.00 34.66 4.81
C ASP A 106 14.54 34.65 4.82
N ASP A 107 15.14 33.51 5.14
CA ASP A 107 16.60 33.35 5.16
C ASP A 107 17.22 33.47 3.76
N ALA A 108 16.54 32.98 2.72
CA ALA A 108 17.04 33.09 1.35
C ALA A 108 16.96 34.52 0.84
N LEU A 109 15.89 35.25 1.16
CA LEU A 109 15.75 36.67 0.85
C LEU A 109 16.79 37.52 1.60
N LYS A 110 17.02 37.24 2.89
CA LYS A 110 18.08 37.89 3.68
C LYS A 110 19.46 37.63 3.08
N LYS A 111 19.78 36.37 2.77
CA LYS A 111 21.04 36.00 2.13
C LYS A 111 21.21 36.65 0.77
N GLN A 112 20.16 36.74 -0.03
CA GLN A 112 20.19 37.47 -1.31
C GLN A 112 20.48 38.96 -1.11
N LEU A 113 19.88 39.58 -0.08
CA LEU A 113 20.13 40.97 0.26
C LEU A 113 21.57 41.19 0.77
N GLU A 114 22.11 40.28 1.58
CA GLU A 114 23.51 40.28 2.01
C GLU A 114 24.48 40.23 0.82
N VAL A 115 24.24 39.31 -0.13
CA VAL A 115 25.05 39.22 -1.36
C VAL A 115 24.98 40.51 -2.16
N GLN A 116 23.80 41.15 -2.27
CA GLN A 116 23.67 42.44 -2.95
C GLN A 116 24.43 43.56 -2.22
N ILE A 117 24.43 43.57 -0.89
CA ILE A 117 25.19 44.53 -0.08
C ILE A 117 26.68 44.34 -0.33
N GLN A 118 27.17 43.10 -0.30
CA GLN A 118 28.57 42.78 -0.59
C GLN A 118 28.96 43.22 -2.01
N HIS A 119 28.10 42.96 -3.00
CA HIS A 119 28.34 43.40 -4.37
C HIS A 119 28.43 44.93 -4.51
N LEU A 120 27.59 45.68 -3.77
CA LEU A 120 27.65 47.15 -3.76
C LEU A 120 28.92 47.66 -3.06
N ASP A 121 29.40 46.96 -2.02
CA ASP A 121 30.65 47.29 -1.34
C ASP A 121 31.85 47.06 -2.28
N ASP A 122 31.88 45.91 -2.95
CA ASP A 122 32.90 45.59 -3.96
C ASP A 122 32.85 46.57 -5.14
N ALA A 123 31.66 46.97 -5.59
CA ALA A 123 31.49 47.94 -6.67
C ALA A 123 31.99 49.33 -6.23
N SER A 124 31.69 49.76 -5.00
CA SER A 124 32.22 50.99 -4.41
C SER A 124 33.75 50.97 -4.34
N GLY A 125 34.34 49.85 -3.90
CA GLY A 125 35.79 49.69 -3.85
C GLY A 125 36.43 49.70 -5.24
N LYS A 126 35.79 49.10 -6.25
CA LYS A 126 36.25 49.17 -7.64
C LYS A 126 36.20 50.59 -8.20
N LEU A 127 35.15 51.35 -7.90
CA LEU A 127 35.06 52.75 -8.28
C LEU A 127 36.24 53.56 -7.72
N GLU A 128 36.62 53.34 -6.45
CA GLU A 128 37.80 53.99 -5.85
C GLU A 128 39.10 53.61 -6.56
N MET A 129 39.27 52.34 -6.92
CA MET A 129 40.45 51.88 -7.68
C MET A 129 40.50 52.44 -9.10
N ASP A 130 39.33 52.63 -9.72
CA ASP A 130 39.18 53.12 -11.09
C ASP A 130 39.03 54.65 -11.18
N MET A 131 39.17 55.39 -10.08
CA MET A 131 39.06 56.85 -10.02
C MET A 131 39.93 57.55 -11.08
N GLY A 132 41.12 57.01 -11.37
CA GLY A 132 42.03 57.56 -12.39
C GLY A 132 41.58 57.38 -13.85
N LYS A 133 40.50 56.65 -14.10
CA LYS A 133 39.92 56.41 -15.43
C LYS A 133 38.71 57.30 -15.75
N TYR A 134 38.19 58.02 -14.75
CA TYR A 134 37.07 58.93 -14.95
C TYR A 134 37.53 60.21 -15.64
N GLU A 135 36.82 60.63 -16.69
CA GLU A 135 37.10 61.89 -17.39
C GLU A 135 36.62 63.11 -16.57
N GLY A 136 35.61 62.94 -15.72
CA GLY A 136 35.05 63.98 -14.86
C GLY A 136 34.90 63.56 -13.39
N LEU A 137 35.36 64.43 -12.48
CA LEU A 137 35.22 64.23 -11.03
C LEU A 137 33.75 64.17 -10.59
N ASP A 138 32.88 64.96 -11.22
CA ASP A 138 31.46 65.01 -10.87
C ASP A 138 30.72 63.73 -11.25
N GLU A 139 31.11 63.07 -12.34
CA GLU A 139 30.56 61.77 -12.75
C GLU A 139 30.96 60.68 -11.76
N PHE A 140 32.24 60.65 -11.39
CA PHE A 140 32.74 59.75 -10.34
C PHE A 140 32.00 59.97 -9.00
N LEU A 141 31.88 61.21 -8.56
CA LEU A 141 31.22 61.54 -7.30
C LEU A 141 29.74 61.13 -7.31
N ASN A 142 29.03 61.33 -8.41
CA ASN A 142 27.63 60.91 -8.53
C ASN A 142 27.48 59.38 -8.49
N ASP A 143 28.33 58.64 -9.21
CA ASP A 143 28.31 57.18 -9.23
C ASP A 143 28.69 56.58 -7.86
N TYR A 144 29.72 57.14 -7.22
CA TYR A 144 30.20 56.69 -5.93
C TYR A 144 29.17 56.95 -4.82
N ILE A 145 28.66 58.18 -4.74
CA ILE A 145 27.63 58.55 -3.77
C ILE A 145 26.38 57.71 -4.01
N GLY A 146 25.93 57.56 -5.26
CA GLY A 146 24.78 56.74 -5.61
C GLY A 146 24.94 55.29 -5.15
N THR A 147 26.10 54.68 -5.41
CA THR A 147 26.42 53.30 -4.99
C THR A 147 26.45 53.19 -3.46
N ARG A 148 27.07 54.14 -2.78
CA ARG A 148 27.21 54.12 -1.31
C ARG A 148 25.88 54.38 -0.59
N THR A 149 25.03 55.25 -1.13
CA THR A 149 23.66 55.45 -0.63
C THR A 149 22.85 54.16 -0.75
N GLN A 150 22.92 53.46 -1.89
CA GLN A 150 22.22 52.18 -2.06
C GLN A 150 22.76 51.09 -1.13
N TYR A 151 24.07 51.04 -0.90
CA TYR A 151 24.69 50.14 0.08
C TYR A 151 24.12 50.36 1.49
N HIS A 152 24.18 51.60 1.99
CA HIS A 152 23.72 51.92 3.35
C HIS A 152 22.21 51.71 3.49
N LEU A 153 21.41 52.10 2.50
CA LEU A 153 19.97 51.87 2.50
C LEU A 153 19.63 50.38 2.63
N LYS A 154 20.29 49.51 1.85
CA LYS A 154 20.04 48.07 1.92
C LYS A 154 20.54 47.46 3.24
N ARG A 155 21.66 47.94 3.77
CA ARG A 155 22.22 47.50 5.05
C ARG A 155 21.31 47.85 6.24
N GLU A 156 20.77 49.06 6.26
CA GLU A 156 19.78 49.48 7.26
C GLU A 156 18.53 48.62 7.18
N LYS A 157 17.97 48.43 5.96
CA LYS A 157 16.82 47.56 5.74
C LYS A 157 17.06 46.13 6.24
N LEU A 158 18.23 45.55 5.96
CA LEU A 158 18.59 44.21 6.46
C LEU A 158 18.63 44.17 7.98
N THR A 159 19.23 45.18 8.61
CA THR A 159 19.37 45.26 10.07
C THR A 159 17.99 45.37 10.74
N THR A 160 17.11 46.22 10.20
CA THR A 160 15.73 46.32 10.69
C THR A 160 14.94 45.02 10.45
N TRP A 161 15.13 44.36 9.30
CA TRP A 161 14.47 43.09 9.00
C TRP A 161 14.87 42.00 9.99
N ILE A 162 16.16 41.89 10.32
CA ILE A 162 16.65 40.93 11.33
C ILE A 162 15.98 41.18 12.69
N GLN A 163 15.98 42.43 13.15
CA GLN A 163 15.35 42.82 14.42
C GLN A 163 13.84 42.56 14.44
N GLN A 164 13.13 42.77 13.33
CA GLN A 164 11.70 42.47 13.22
C GLN A 164 11.41 40.96 13.22
N GLY A 165 12.31 40.14 12.69
CA GLY A 165 12.21 38.69 12.77
C GLY A 165 12.30 38.17 14.21
N GLU A 166 13.21 38.74 15.00
CA GLU A 166 13.35 38.44 16.43
C GLU A 166 12.13 38.85 17.26
N LEU A 167 11.40 39.89 16.83
CA LEU A 167 10.18 40.36 17.51
C LEU A 167 8.93 39.53 17.21
N LYS A 168 8.93 38.73 16.13
CA LYS A 168 7.80 37.87 15.73
C LYS A 168 7.92 36.42 16.23
N MET A 169 9.09 36.04 16.73
CA MET A 169 9.37 34.77 17.41
C MET A 169 8.92 34.86 18.87
#